data_AF-A0A956NJ00-F1
#
_entry.id   AF-A0A956NJ00-F1
#
_cell.length_a   1.000
_cell.length_b   1.000
_cell.length_c   1.000
_cell.angle_alpha   90.00
_cell.angle_beta   90.00
_cell.angle_gamma   90.00
#
_symmetry.space_group_name_H-M   'P 1'
#
loop_
_entity.id
_entity.type
_entity.pdbx_description
1 polymer ?
#
loop_
_entity_poly.entity_id
_entity_poly.type
_entity_poly.pdbx_seq_one_letter_code
_entity_poly.pdbx_strand_id
1 'polypeptide(L)'
;KLPQVHKVVFVVDRNDLDYQTTREFNFFQEGSVDGTDNTRVLVDQFAGQYRDPKTGELRHNDLIVTTIQKLNNAISKQRYLQKMEPLKDKRIVFIFDECHRSQFGETHRRIKDFFTNHQMFGFTGTPIFVDNAVSNKLGKRTTYELFGERLHRYVITNAIKDENVLKFSVEYVGRYTHKDGAEVDLDIQVEDIDTQELLD
;
A
#
# COMPACT_ATOMS: atom_id res chain seq x y z
N LYS A 1 -20.65 -15.57 23.11
CA LYS A 1 -20.26 -15.87 21.71
C LYS A 1 -19.58 -14.63 21.15
N LEU A 2 -18.35 -14.75 20.63
CA LEU A 2 -17.72 -13.65 19.89
C LEU A 2 -18.60 -13.32 18.67
N PRO A 3 -18.83 -12.04 18.34
CA PRO A 3 -19.59 -11.69 17.14
C PRO A 3 -18.92 -12.31 15.91
N GLN A 4 -19.70 -12.89 14.98
CA GLN A 4 -19.14 -13.52 13.79
C GLN A 4 -18.76 -12.42 12.77
N VAL A 5 -17.52 -12.43 12.29
CA VAL A 5 -17.09 -11.54 11.19
C VAL A 5 -17.76 -12.04 9.91
N HIS A 6 -18.36 -11.12 9.15
CA HIS A 6 -18.99 -11.46 7.88
C HIS A 6 -17.96 -11.64 6.77
N LYS A 7 -17.04 -10.67 6.63
CA LYS A 7 -15.94 -10.71 5.65
C LYS A 7 -14.70 -9.99 6.17
N VAL A 8 -13.55 -10.44 5.70
CA VAL A 8 -12.24 -9.80 5.83
C VAL A 8 -11.81 -9.33 4.45
N VAL A 9 -11.41 -8.06 4.34
CA VAL A 9 -11.03 -7.43 3.08
C VAL A 9 -9.60 -6.94 3.21
N PHE A 10 -8.68 -7.57 2.49
CA PHE A 10 -7.31 -7.14 2.34
C PHE A 10 -7.22 -6.14 1.20
N VAL A 11 -6.84 -4.90 1.52
CA VAL A 11 -6.82 -3.76 0.60
C VAL A 11 -5.38 -3.33 0.39
N VAL A 12 -4.94 -3.36 -0.86
CA VAL A 12 -3.58 -2.98 -1.27
C VAL A 12 -3.61 -1.75 -2.18
N ASP A 13 -2.52 -0.98 -2.21
CA ASP A 13 -2.35 0.02 -3.26
C ASP A 13 -1.82 -0.66 -4.54
N ARG A 14 -2.34 -0.21 -5.68
CA ARG A 14 -1.99 -0.73 -7.00
C ARG A 14 -0.53 -0.41 -7.37
N ASN A 15 0.03 0.68 -6.86
CA ASN A 15 1.42 1.05 -7.14
C ASN A 15 2.42 0.14 -6.42
N ASP A 16 2.01 -0.45 -5.30
CA ASP A 16 2.85 -1.32 -4.46
C ASP A 16 2.67 -2.81 -4.81
N LEU A 17 1.75 -3.10 -5.74
CA LEU A 17 1.55 -4.44 -6.30
C LEU A 17 2.59 -4.73 -7.37
N ASP A 18 3.66 -5.42 -6.96
CA ASP A 18 4.58 -6.04 -7.90
C ASP A 18 3.98 -7.32 -8.52
N TYR A 19 4.68 -7.85 -9.53
CA TYR A 19 4.27 -9.07 -10.23
C TYR A 19 4.16 -10.28 -9.29
N GLN A 20 5.03 -10.35 -8.27
CA GLN A 20 5.07 -11.45 -7.31
C GLN A 20 3.84 -11.42 -6.38
N THR A 21 3.52 -10.26 -5.82
CA THR A 21 2.37 -10.02 -4.95
C THR A 21 1.06 -10.29 -5.68
N THR A 22 0.97 -9.84 -6.94
CA THR A 22 -0.19 -10.14 -7.80
C THR A 22 -0.35 -11.64 -8.05
N ARG A 23 0.76 -12.39 -8.23
CA ARG A 23 0.72 -13.84 -8.41
C ARG A 23 0.28 -14.57 -7.15
N GLU A 24 0.82 -14.20 -5.99
CA GLU A 24 0.40 -14.78 -4.71
C GLU A 24 -1.10 -14.56 -4.48
N PHE A 25 -1.60 -13.33 -4.66
CA PHE A 25 -3.03 -13.07 -4.48
C PHE A 25 -3.90 -13.80 -5.49
N ASN A 26 -3.47 -13.94 -6.75
CA ASN A 26 -4.20 -14.74 -7.73
C ASN A 26 -4.12 -16.25 -7.47
N PHE A 27 -3.05 -16.72 -6.83
CA PHE A 27 -2.94 -18.10 -6.36
C PHE A 27 -3.94 -18.39 -5.24
N PHE A 28 -4.08 -17.48 -4.28
CA PHE A 28 -5.09 -17.58 -3.22
C PHE A 28 -6.52 -17.40 -3.76
N GLN A 29 -6.73 -16.45 -4.66
CA GLN A 29 -8.03 -16.14 -5.24
C GLN A 29 -7.88 -15.59 -6.66
N GLU A 30 -8.21 -16.42 -7.65
CA GLU A 30 -8.05 -16.09 -9.07
C GLU A 30 -8.92 -14.90 -9.50
N GLY A 31 -8.29 -13.88 -10.08
CA GLY A 31 -8.95 -12.63 -10.49
C GLY A 31 -9.27 -11.68 -9.34
N SER A 32 -8.72 -11.91 -8.14
CA SER A 32 -8.86 -11.00 -6.99
C SER A 32 -8.17 -9.66 -7.24
N VAL A 33 -6.97 -9.72 -7.83
CA VAL A 33 -6.13 -8.56 -8.07
C VAL A 33 -5.62 -8.59 -9.50
N ASP A 34 -5.94 -7.53 -10.25
CA ASP A 34 -5.46 -7.33 -11.62
C ASP A 34 -5.27 -5.82 -11.86
N GLY A 35 -4.56 -5.49 -12.94
CA GLY A 35 -4.30 -4.11 -13.35
C GLY A 35 -5.49 -3.40 -14.01
N THR A 36 -6.70 -3.95 -13.94
CA THR A 36 -7.89 -3.32 -14.53
C THR A 36 -8.74 -2.65 -13.47
N ASP A 37 -9.61 -1.73 -13.90
CA ASP A 37 -10.62 -1.14 -13.01
C ASP A 37 -11.91 -1.99 -12.95
N ASN A 38 -11.88 -3.22 -13.47
CA ASN A 38 -13.05 -4.09 -13.47
C ASN A 38 -13.39 -4.50 -12.03
N THR A 39 -14.53 -3.99 -11.56
CA THR A 39 -15.01 -4.16 -10.19
C THR A 39 -16.11 -5.21 -10.07
N ARG A 40 -16.56 -5.82 -11.17
CA ARG A 40 -17.68 -6.77 -11.16
C ARG A 40 -17.37 -7.99 -10.29
N VAL A 41 -16.18 -8.57 -10.48
CA VAL A 41 -15.70 -9.74 -9.73
C VAL A 41 -15.69 -9.44 -8.24
N LEU A 42 -15.17 -8.27 -7.83
CA LEU A 42 -15.15 -7.83 -6.44
C LEU A 42 -16.56 -7.78 -5.85
N VAL A 43 -17.52 -7.17 -6.56
CA VAL A 43 -18.89 -7.05 -6.09
C VAL A 43 -19.56 -8.41 -5.99
N ASP A 44 -19.31 -9.32 -6.93
CA ASP A 44 -19.83 -10.68 -6.88
C ASP A 44 -19.22 -11.47 -5.70
N GLN A 45 -17.96 -11.23 -5.33
CA GLN A 45 -17.32 -11.81 -4.13
C GLN A 45 -17.96 -11.28 -2.84
N PHE A 46 -18.23 -9.98 -2.76
CA PHE A 46 -18.96 -9.34 -1.67
C PHE A 46 -20.39 -9.87 -1.56
N ALA A 47 -21.09 -10.09 -2.68
CA ALA A 47 -22.45 -10.61 -2.71
C ALA A 47 -22.53 -12.14 -2.45
N GLY A 48 -21.40 -12.84 -2.35
CA GLY A 48 -21.37 -14.31 -2.23
C GLY A 48 -21.83 -15.03 -3.49
N GLN A 49 -21.74 -14.37 -4.65
CA GLN A 49 -22.19 -14.86 -5.96
C GLN A 49 -21.02 -15.25 -6.87
N TYR A 50 -19.79 -15.10 -6.41
CA TYR A 50 -18.60 -15.47 -7.17
C TYR A 50 -18.55 -16.98 -7.38
N ARG A 51 -18.36 -17.38 -8.64
CA ARG A 51 -18.18 -18.76 -9.06
C ARG A 51 -16.75 -18.97 -9.49
N ASP A 52 -16.18 -20.09 -9.07
CA ASP A 52 -14.86 -20.52 -9.52
C ASP A 52 -14.88 -20.71 -11.05
N PRO A 53 -13.99 -20.05 -11.81
CA PRO A 53 -13.94 -20.21 -13.27
C PRO A 53 -13.59 -21.63 -13.73
N LYS A 54 -12.86 -22.41 -12.91
CA LYS A 54 -12.39 -23.76 -13.21
C LYS A 54 -13.42 -24.81 -12.83
N THR A 55 -14.11 -24.64 -11.70
CA THR A 55 -15.07 -25.65 -11.20
C THR A 55 -16.55 -25.27 -11.39
N GLY A 56 -16.86 -23.99 -11.61
CA GLY A 56 -18.23 -23.48 -11.75
C GLY A 56 -19.01 -23.37 -10.43
N GLU A 57 -18.42 -23.81 -9.32
CA GLU A 57 -19.05 -23.86 -8.00
C GLU A 57 -19.07 -22.48 -7.33
N LEU A 58 -20.09 -22.24 -6.50
CA LEU A 58 -20.17 -21.04 -5.67
C LEU A 58 -19.09 -21.09 -4.59
N ARG A 59 -18.23 -20.06 -4.54
CA ARG A 59 -17.23 -19.92 -3.49
C ARG A 59 -17.68 -18.93 -2.44
N HIS A 60 -17.60 -19.34 -1.19
CA HIS A 60 -17.81 -18.46 -0.05
C HIS A 60 -16.51 -17.69 0.21
N ASN A 61 -16.45 -16.43 -0.23
CA ASN A 61 -15.26 -15.59 -0.07
C ASN A 61 -15.37 -14.82 1.25
N ASP A 62 -14.93 -15.46 2.33
CA ASP A 62 -14.81 -14.81 3.64
C ASP A 62 -13.61 -13.86 3.66
N LEU A 63 -12.58 -14.17 2.87
CA LEU A 63 -11.43 -13.31 2.60
C LEU A 63 -11.55 -12.75 1.18
N ILE A 64 -11.40 -11.44 1.03
CA ILE A 64 -11.38 -10.75 -0.26
C ILE A 64 -10.09 -9.97 -0.35
N VAL A 65 -9.35 -10.13 -1.45
CA VAL A 65 -8.19 -9.28 -1.76
C VAL A 65 -8.56 -8.34 -2.89
N THR A 66 -8.29 -7.04 -2.75
CA THR A 66 -8.61 -6.04 -3.76
C THR A 66 -7.71 -4.82 -3.67
N THR A 67 -7.67 -4.02 -4.72
CA THR A 67 -7.10 -2.67 -4.65
C THR A 67 -8.08 -1.68 -4.02
N ILE A 68 -7.52 -0.61 -3.43
CA ILE A 68 -8.32 0.49 -2.87
C ILE A 68 -9.20 1.18 -3.93
N GLN A 69 -8.73 1.28 -5.18
CA GLN A 69 -9.48 1.90 -6.28
C GLN A 69 -10.69 1.04 -6.71
N LYS A 70 -10.54 -0.29 -6.78
CA LYS A 70 -11.66 -1.21 -7.04
C LYS A 70 -12.69 -1.15 -5.91
N LEU A 71 -12.24 -1.13 -4.66
CA LEU A 71 -13.15 -1.00 -3.51
C LEU A 71 -13.93 0.33 -3.56
N ASN A 72 -13.26 1.44 -3.85
CA ASN A 72 -13.91 2.74 -4.02
C ASN A 72 -14.98 2.71 -5.13
N ASN A 73 -14.66 2.09 -6.27
CA ASN A 73 -15.59 1.93 -7.37
C ASN A 73 -16.82 1.10 -6.99
N ALA A 74 -16.65 0.05 -6.17
CA ALA A 74 -17.74 -0.82 -5.73
C ALA A 74 -18.78 -0.04 -4.91
N ILE A 75 -18.32 0.89 -4.06
CA ILE A 75 -19.16 1.67 -3.16
C ILE A 75 -19.56 3.05 -3.71
N SER A 76 -19.09 3.44 -4.89
CA SER A 76 -19.37 4.76 -5.48
C SER A 76 -20.19 4.71 -6.77
N LYS A 77 -20.14 3.60 -7.53
CA LYS A 77 -20.85 3.50 -8.82
C LYS A 77 -22.25 2.94 -8.64
N GLN A 78 -23.26 3.67 -9.12
CA GLN A 78 -24.69 3.31 -9.00
C GLN A 78 -25.01 1.85 -9.39
N ARG A 79 -24.37 1.34 -10.45
CA ARG A 79 -24.55 -0.04 -10.94
C ARG A 79 -24.15 -1.13 -9.94
N TYR A 80 -23.32 -0.81 -8.94
CA TYR A 80 -22.84 -1.76 -7.93
C TYR A 80 -23.51 -1.54 -6.57
N LEU A 81 -24.01 -0.33 -6.29
CA LEU A 81 -24.66 0.01 -5.02
C LEU A 81 -25.79 -0.94 -4.66
N GLN A 82 -26.63 -1.35 -5.62
CA GLN A 82 -27.72 -2.30 -5.35
C GLN A 82 -27.24 -3.62 -4.72
N LYS A 83 -26.04 -4.09 -5.08
CA LYS A 83 -25.43 -5.31 -4.51
C LYS A 83 -24.64 -5.04 -3.23
N MET A 84 -24.09 -3.83 -3.07
CA MET A 84 -23.24 -3.47 -1.93
C MET A 84 -24.04 -2.94 -0.73
N GLU A 85 -25.15 -2.25 -0.94
CA GLU A 85 -25.97 -1.66 0.14
C GLU A 85 -26.44 -2.69 1.18
N PRO A 86 -26.84 -3.93 0.82
CA PRO A 86 -27.19 -4.96 1.81
C PRO A 86 -26.03 -5.39 2.73
N LEU A 87 -24.79 -5.06 2.36
CA LEU A 87 -23.57 -5.41 3.09
C LEU A 87 -23.11 -4.30 4.03
N LYS A 88 -23.72 -3.11 3.95
CA LYS A 88 -23.36 -1.91 4.69
C LYS A 88 -23.21 -2.11 6.20
N ASP A 89 -24.21 -2.76 6.80
CA ASP A 89 -24.30 -2.98 8.26
C ASP A 89 -23.70 -4.32 8.71
N LYS A 90 -23.15 -5.11 7.77
CA LYS A 90 -22.48 -6.37 8.10
C LYS A 90 -21.14 -6.09 8.76
N ARG A 91 -20.74 -6.98 9.69
CA ARG A 91 -19.45 -6.87 10.38
C ARG A 91 -18.31 -7.17 9.42
N ILE A 92 -17.63 -6.14 8.92
CA ILE A 92 -16.53 -6.30 7.95
C ILE A 92 -15.22 -5.80 8.57
N VAL A 93 -14.17 -6.60 8.42
CA VAL A 93 -12.81 -6.24 8.82
C VAL A 93 -12.03 -5.85 7.58
N PHE A 94 -11.42 -4.66 7.59
CA PHE A 94 -10.50 -4.21 6.56
C PHE A 94 -9.07 -4.27 7.08
N ILE A 95 -8.18 -4.81 6.26
CA ILE A 95 -6.74 -4.81 6.49
C ILE A 95 -6.13 -4.06 5.32
N PHE A 96 -5.55 -2.91 5.59
CA PHE A 96 -4.89 -2.10 4.58
C PHE A 96 -3.39 -2.33 4.65
N ASP A 97 -2.79 -2.70 3.53
CA ASP A 97 -1.35 -2.74 3.35
C ASP A 97 -0.85 -1.42 2.77
N GLU A 98 0.39 -1.07 3.11
CA GLU A 98 1.05 0.18 2.77
C GLU A 98 0.12 1.38 2.76
N CYS A 99 -0.31 1.78 3.96
CA CYS A 99 -1.22 2.91 4.17
C CYS A 99 -0.56 4.26 3.83
N HIS A 100 -0.19 4.46 2.57
CA HIS A 100 0.53 5.61 2.06
C HIS A 100 -0.40 6.80 1.75
N ARG A 101 0.24 7.97 1.70
CA ARG A 101 -0.35 9.30 1.88
C ARG A 101 -1.29 9.78 0.76
N SER A 102 -1.17 9.22 -0.44
CA SER A 102 -1.71 9.83 -1.67
C SER A 102 -3.16 9.46 -1.98
N GLN A 103 -3.63 8.28 -1.60
CA GLN A 103 -4.99 7.79 -1.93
C GLN A 103 -5.92 7.65 -0.71
N PHE A 104 -5.37 7.81 0.50
CA PHE A 104 -6.06 7.50 1.75
C PHE A 104 -7.00 8.59 2.28
N GLY A 105 -7.01 9.80 1.72
CA GLY A 105 -7.82 10.89 2.29
C GLY A 105 -9.32 10.73 2.04
N GLU A 106 -9.70 10.80 0.77
CA GLU A 106 -11.10 10.81 0.33
C GLU A 106 -11.66 9.40 0.22
N THR A 107 -10.92 8.48 -0.41
CA THR A 107 -11.36 7.09 -0.60
C THR A 107 -11.59 6.38 0.72
N HIS A 108 -10.67 6.50 1.67
CA HIS A 108 -10.86 5.94 3.01
C HIS A 108 -12.08 6.53 3.71
N ARG A 109 -12.32 7.85 3.58
CA ARG A 109 -13.52 8.48 4.13
C ARG A 109 -14.78 7.87 3.55
N ARG A 110 -14.87 7.71 2.22
CA ARG A 110 -16.01 7.04 1.56
C ARG A 110 -16.21 5.61 2.06
N ILE A 111 -15.14 4.84 2.23
CA ILE A 111 -15.22 3.47 2.76
C ILE A 111 -15.79 3.48 4.19
N LYS A 112 -15.32 4.39 5.05
CA LYS A 112 -15.85 4.54 6.42
C LYS A 112 -17.31 4.98 6.45
N ASP A 113 -17.68 5.92 5.59
CA ASP A 113 -19.04 6.45 5.53
C ASP A 113 -20.02 5.41 4.95
N PHE A 114 -19.53 4.54 4.06
CA PHE A 114 -20.33 3.45 3.51
C PHE A 114 -20.53 2.33 4.54
N PHE A 115 -19.49 1.67 5.03
CA PHE A 115 -19.64 0.51 5.92
C PHE A 115 -19.82 0.93 7.38
N THR A 116 -21.03 0.78 7.94
CA THR A 116 -21.34 1.28 9.29
C THR A 116 -20.82 0.40 10.42
N ASN A 117 -20.56 -0.89 10.14
CA ASN A 117 -20.08 -1.88 11.10
C ASN A 117 -18.72 -2.43 10.68
N HIS A 118 -17.74 -1.53 10.52
CA HIS A 118 -16.40 -1.87 10.08
C HIS A 118 -15.37 -1.88 11.23
N GLN A 119 -14.31 -2.66 11.07
CA GLN A 119 -13.06 -2.51 11.82
C GLN A 119 -11.90 -2.40 10.84
N MET A 120 -11.00 -1.44 11.03
CA MET A 120 -9.91 -1.18 10.09
C MET A 120 -8.55 -1.34 10.77
N PHE A 121 -7.66 -2.10 10.15
CA PHE A 121 -6.26 -2.25 10.52
C PHE A 121 -5.39 -1.73 9.38
N GLY A 122 -4.28 -1.10 9.71
CA GLY A 122 -3.34 -0.57 8.73
C GLY A 122 -1.91 -1.03 9.03
N PHE A 123 -1.23 -1.52 8.01
CA PHE A 123 0.20 -1.79 7.99
C PHE A 123 0.89 -0.69 7.19
N THR A 124 2.02 -0.20 7.68
CA THR A 124 2.86 0.75 6.94
C THR A 124 4.26 0.79 7.52
N GLY A 125 5.26 0.83 6.63
CA GLY A 125 6.65 1.12 7.01
C GLY A 125 6.91 2.60 7.28
N THR A 126 6.03 3.50 6.81
CA THR A 126 6.26 4.96 6.81
C THR A 126 5.09 5.75 7.41
N PRO A 127 4.83 5.62 8.73
CA PRO A 127 3.72 6.30 9.39
C PRO A 127 3.78 7.83 9.22
N ILE A 128 2.59 8.43 9.14
CA ILE A 128 2.39 9.88 9.10
C ILE A 128 2.20 10.38 10.52
N PHE A 129 3.13 11.21 10.96
CA PHE A 129 3.11 11.95 12.22
C PHE A 129 2.72 13.40 11.97
N VAL A 130 2.42 14.14 13.04
CA VAL A 130 2.10 15.57 12.96
C VAL A 130 3.21 16.36 12.25
N ASP A 131 4.47 15.99 12.51
CA ASP A 131 5.66 16.67 12.00
C ASP A 131 5.88 16.49 10.50
N ASN A 132 5.49 15.33 9.95
CA ASN A 132 5.68 15.00 8.53
C ASN A 132 4.37 15.04 7.72
N ALA A 133 3.26 15.49 8.33
CA ALA A 133 1.98 15.60 7.66
C ALA A 133 1.97 16.77 6.68
N VAL A 134 1.93 16.45 5.39
CA VAL A 134 1.73 17.41 4.30
C VAL A 134 0.25 17.75 4.22
N SER A 135 -0.08 19.04 4.19
CA SER A 135 -1.47 19.50 4.05
C SER A 135 -2.02 19.15 2.68
N ASN A 136 -3.20 18.54 2.61
CA ASN A 136 -3.97 18.39 1.36
C ASN A 136 -5.31 19.16 1.47
N LYS A 137 -6.16 19.10 0.41
CA LYS A 137 -7.48 19.76 0.38
C LYS A 137 -8.42 19.37 1.53
N LEU A 138 -8.13 18.28 2.26
CA LEU A 138 -8.91 17.75 3.37
C LEU A 138 -8.19 17.89 4.73
N GLY A 139 -7.08 18.64 4.78
CA GLY A 139 -6.26 18.89 5.96
C GLY A 139 -5.02 18.00 6.08
N LYS A 140 -4.32 18.11 7.20
CA LYS A 140 -3.27 17.17 7.62
C LYS A 140 -3.94 15.96 8.27
N ARG A 141 -3.62 14.74 7.84
CA ARG A 141 -4.10 13.51 8.50
C ARG A 141 -2.92 12.63 8.86
N THR A 142 -2.79 12.34 10.13
CA THR A 142 -1.82 11.39 10.69
C THR A 142 -2.32 9.97 10.55
N THR A 143 -1.43 8.98 10.62
CA THR A 143 -1.82 7.56 10.65
C THR A 143 -2.71 7.28 11.86
N TYR A 144 -2.47 7.97 12.99
CA TYR A 144 -3.32 7.88 14.18
C TYR A 144 -4.76 8.36 13.93
N GLU A 145 -4.96 9.46 13.21
CA GLU A 145 -6.31 9.94 12.89
C GLU A 145 -7.06 9.03 11.90
N LEU A 146 -6.33 8.25 11.10
CA LEU A 146 -6.91 7.30 10.15
C LEU A 146 -7.25 5.96 10.81
N PHE A 147 -6.35 5.43 11.64
CA PHE A 147 -6.41 4.05 12.16
C PHE A 147 -6.47 3.92 13.68
N GLY A 148 -6.28 5.01 14.41
CA GLY A 148 -6.26 5.00 15.87
C GLY A 148 -4.91 4.59 16.44
N GLU A 149 -4.96 3.92 17.60
CA GLU A 149 -3.78 3.55 18.37
C GLU A 149 -2.86 2.59 17.61
N ARG A 150 -1.55 2.84 17.71
CA ARG A 150 -0.54 1.93 17.19
C ARG A 150 -0.45 0.69 18.08
N LEU A 151 -1.01 -0.41 17.59
CA LEU A 151 -1.05 -1.70 18.29
C LEU A 151 0.34 -2.34 18.49
N HIS A 152 1.23 -2.18 17.50
CA HIS A 152 2.58 -2.76 17.55
C HIS A 152 3.57 -1.93 16.71
N ARG A 153 4.87 -2.05 17.01
CA ARG A 153 5.94 -1.45 16.19
C ARG A 153 7.10 -2.43 16.04
N TYR A 154 7.59 -2.56 14.82
CA TYR A 154 8.85 -3.22 14.50
C TYR A 154 9.60 -2.30 13.54
N VAL A 155 10.62 -1.64 14.05
CA VAL A 155 11.33 -0.55 13.35
C VAL A 155 12.54 -1.09 12.60
N ILE A 156 13.02 -0.34 11.60
CA ILE A 156 14.17 -0.76 10.78
C ILE A 156 15.44 -1.03 11.60
N THR A 157 15.64 -0.35 12.73
CA THR A 157 16.77 -0.63 13.64
C THR A 157 16.68 -2.02 14.26
N ASN A 158 15.47 -2.52 14.56
CA ASN A 158 15.26 -3.90 15.01
C ASN A 158 15.48 -4.86 13.85
N ALA A 159 14.91 -4.57 12.69
CA ALA A 159 15.03 -5.42 11.50
C ALA A 159 16.48 -5.64 11.05
N ILE A 160 17.32 -4.59 11.13
CA ILE A 160 18.76 -4.68 10.87
C ILE A 160 19.48 -5.47 11.96
N LYS A 161 19.12 -5.26 13.24
CA LYS A 161 19.73 -5.97 14.37
C LYS A 161 19.45 -7.47 14.32
N ASP A 162 18.25 -7.83 13.90
CA ASP A 162 17.79 -9.23 13.81
C ASP A 162 18.18 -9.87 12.46
N GLU A 163 19.01 -9.21 11.65
CA GLU A 163 19.50 -9.67 10.34
C GLU A 163 18.39 -9.99 9.31
N ASN A 164 17.18 -9.48 9.54
CA ASN A 164 16.05 -9.63 8.64
C ASN A 164 16.06 -8.59 7.50
N VAL A 165 16.79 -7.49 7.65
CA VAL A 165 16.93 -6.41 6.66
C VAL A 165 18.40 -5.98 6.57
N LEU A 166 18.88 -5.76 5.34
CA LEU A 166 20.25 -5.31 5.08
C LEU A 166 20.47 -3.84 5.49
N LYS A 167 21.72 -3.50 5.82
CA LYS A 167 22.14 -2.11 6.07
C LYS A 167 22.20 -1.33 4.76
N PHE A 168 22.06 -0.01 4.83
CA PHE A 168 22.26 0.88 3.69
C PHE A 168 23.71 1.38 3.63
N SER A 169 24.32 1.37 2.44
CA SER A 169 25.48 2.23 2.12
C SER A 169 24.94 3.45 1.37
N VAL A 170 25.01 4.63 1.99
CA VAL A 170 24.53 5.88 1.39
C VAL A 170 25.75 6.70 1.00
N GLU A 171 26.05 6.73 -0.29
CA GLU A 171 27.18 7.47 -0.85
C GLU A 171 26.67 8.59 -1.76
N TYR A 172 27.23 9.79 -1.59
CA TYR A 172 26.92 10.93 -2.45
C TYR A 172 27.93 10.99 -3.59
N VAL A 173 27.51 10.58 -4.79
CA VAL A 173 28.33 10.70 -6.00
C VAL A 173 28.00 12.02 -6.69
N GLY A 174 28.68 13.09 -6.28
CA GLY A 174 28.62 14.39 -6.94
C GLY A 174 29.55 14.44 -8.16
N ARG A 175 29.08 15.01 -9.27
CA ARG A 175 29.99 15.56 -10.29
C ARG A 175 30.38 16.96 -9.84
N TYR A 176 31.68 17.19 -9.64
CA TYR A 176 32.18 18.57 -9.50
C TYR A 176 31.79 19.34 -10.76
N THR A 177 30.94 20.36 -10.61
CA THR A 177 30.74 21.37 -11.65
C THR A 177 31.70 22.51 -11.35
N HIS A 178 32.74 22.63 -12.16
CA HIS A 178 33.60 23.81 -12.16
C HIS A 178 32.70 25.01 -12.49
N LYS A 179 32.55 25.94 -11.54
CA LYS A 179 31.96 27.25 -11.82
C LYS A 179 33.11 28.18 -12.15
N ASP A 180 33.14 28.67 -13.38
CA ASP A 180 34.09 29.71 -13.79
C ASP A 180 33.98 30.89 -12.82
N GLY A 181 35.08 31.18 -12.11
CA GLY A 181 35.20 32.30 -11.17
C GLY A 181 35.05 31.97 -9.68
N ALA A 182 34.95 30.70 -9.28
CA ALA A 182 35.16 30.33 -7.88
C ALA A 182 36.67 30.21 -7.61
N GLU A 183 37.24 31.05 -6.75
CA GLU A 183 38.61 30.91 -6.24
C GLU A 183 38.73 29.64 -5.39
N VAL A 184 38.81 28.49 -6.06
CA VAL A 184 39.13 27.20 -5.45
C VAL A 184 40.32 26.56 -6.17
N ASP A 185 41.21 27.39 -6.73
CA ASP A 185 42.56 26.97 -7.08
C ASP A 185 43.42 27.04 -5.81
N LEU A 186 43.20 26.09 -4.91
CA LEU A 186 44.31 25.63 -4.08
C LEU A 186 45.02 24.57 -4.91
N ASP A 187 46.13 25.00 -5.50
CA ASP A 187 47.03 24.20 -6.32
C ASP A 187 47.76 23.20 -5.39
N ILE A 188 47.06 22.15 -4.97
CA ILE A 188 47.63 21.07 -4.17
C ILE A 188 48.39 20.17 -5.13
N GLN A 189 49.72 20.21 -5.06
CA GLN A 189 50.56 19.27 -5.79
C GLN A 189 50.26 17.85 -5.33
N VAL A 190 49.71 17.05 -6.23
CA VAL A 190 49.47 15.61 -6.07
C VAL A 190 50.47 14.83 -6.90
N GLU A 191 50.93 13.69 -6.39
CA GLU A 191 51.84 12.80 -7.11
C GLU A 191 51.15 12.22 -8.36
N ASP A 192 51.91 12.15 -9.46
CA ASP A 192 51.42 11.73 -10.77
C ASP A 192 51.09 10.22 -10.77
N ILE A 193 50.12 9.81 -11.57
CA ILE A 193 49.72 8.39 -11.67
C ILE A 193 50.72 7.68 -12.60
N ASP A 194 51.27 6.55 -12.14
CA ASP A 194 52.12 5.71 -12.97
C ASP A 194 51.31 5.12 -14.14
N THR A 195 51.58 5.62 -15.35
CA THR A 195 50.83 5.31 -16.56
C THR A 195 51.32 4.04 -17.26
N GLN A 196 52.37 3.37 -16.77
CA GLN A 196 52.83 2.10 -17.34
C GLN A 196 51.90 0.92 -17.00
N GLU A 197 51.25 0.91 -15.83
CA GLU A 197 50.38 -0.19 -15.40
C GLU A 197 49.00 -0.20 -16.10
N LEU A 198 48.67 0.87 -16.84
CA LEU A 198 47.36 1.04 -17.48
C LEU A 198 47.31 0.50 -18.93
N LEU A 199 48.44 0.03 -19.47
CA LEU A 199 48.56 -0.42 -20.86
C LEU A 199 49.08 -1.86 -21.04
N ASP A 200 49.28 -2.60 -19.94
CA ASP A 200 49.54 -4.06 -19.96
C ASP A 200 48.29 -4.87 -19.55
#